data_AF-A0A0F6AIJ6-F1
#
_entry.id   AF-A0A0F6AIJ6-F1
#
_cell.length_a   1.000
_cell.length_b   1.000
_cell.length_c   1.000
_cell.angle_alpha   90.00
_cell.angle_beta   90.00
_cell.angle_gamma   90.00
#
_symmetry.space_group_name_H-M   'P 1'
#
loop_
_entity.id
_entity.type
_entity.pdbx_description
1 polymer ?
#
loop_
_entity_poly.entity_id
_entity_poly.type
_entity_poly.pdbx_seq_one_letter_code
_entity_poly.pdbx_strand_id
1 'polypeptide(L)'
;MTAQEKACLMTWSQRMNWAIEYIESNLDSDLTIEEIAKVACCSKYHFHRMFFATFKVTCTDKFGYKSPNAFTRAYRDIHGINPSNARIEGNSLSSYKRVCPPEDNKAGECMNYKIIKVPEFNLIGKSKNFEFKSLLKAYSTK
;
A
#
# COMPACT_ATOMS: atom_id res chain seq x y z
N MET A 1 -8.62 -7.20 27.29
CA MET A 1 -8.09 -5.87 26.93
C MET A 1 -8.78 -5.40 25.67
N THR A 2 -9.53 -4.32 25.77
CA THR A 2 -10.25 -3.73 24.61
C THR A 2 -9.25 -3.04 23.67
N ALA A 3 -9.61 -2.86 22.39
CA ALA A 3 -8.74 -2.26 21.38
C ALA A 3 -8.22 -0.85 21.79
N GLN A 4 -8.97 -0.13 22.63
CA GLN A 4 -8.59 1.18 23.19
C GLN A 4 -7.48 1.12 24.24
N GLU A 5 -7.36 0.04 25.02
CA GLU A 5 -6.33 -0.10 26.06
C GLU A 5 -4.93 -0.37 25.48
N LYS A 6 -4.86 -1.03 24.32
CA LYS A 6 -3.58 -1.24 23.61
C LYS A 6 -3.05 0.04 22.94
N ALA A 7 -3.92 0.96 22.56
CA ALA A 7 -3.54 2.18 21.85
C ALA A 7 -2.60 3.09 22.67
N CYS A 8 -2.73 3.12 24.00
CA CYS A 8 -1.91 3.96 24.88
C CYS A 8 -0.43 3.53 24.91
N LEU A 9 -0.16 2.23 24.74
CA LEU A 9 1.19 1.64 24.73
C LEU A 9 1.83 1.57 23.33
N MET A 10 1.09 1.94 22.28
CA MET A 10 1.55 1.82 20.89
C MET A 10 2.32 3.05 20.43
N THR A 11 3.43 2.79 19.74
CA THR A 11 4.24 3.83 19.09
C THR A 11 3.41 4.53 18.00
N TRP A 12 3.82 5.75 17.64
CA TRP A 12 3.18 6.47 16.55
C TRP A 12 3.19 5.68 15.23
N SER A 13 4.26 4.95 14.94
CA SER A 13 4.38 4.09 13.75
C SER A 13 3.28 3.03 13.70
N GLN A 14 2.98 2.38 14.83
CA GLN A 14 1.92 1.38 14.93
C GLN A 14 0.52 2.00 14.73
N ARG A 15 0.28 3.19 15.30
CA ARG A 15 -0.98 3.91 15.08
C ARG A 15 -1.14 4.33 13.62
N MET A 16 -0.05 4.71 12.96
CA MET A 16 -0.04 5.03 11.54
C MET A 16 -0.30 3.79 10.68
N ASN A 17 0.29 2.65 11.02
CA ASN A 17 0.03 1.38 10.34
C ASN A 17 -1.46 1.03 10.36
N TRP A 18 -2.13 1.15 11.52
CA TRP A 18 -3.58 0.94 11.62
C TRP A 18 -4.39 1.94 10.81
N ALA A 19 -3.98 3.21 10.79
CA ALA A 19 -4.63 4.21 9.94
C ALA A 19 -4.54 3.83 8.46
N ILE A 20 -3.39 3.32 8.02
CA ILE A 20 -3.16 2.90 6.63
C ILE A 20 -3.95 1.63 6.31
N GLU A 21 -3.91 0.62 7.17
CA GLU A 21 -4.70 -0.61 7.01
C GLU A 21 -6.19 -0.29 6.88
N TYR A 22 -6.67 0.67 7.67
CA TYR A 22 -8.04 1.15 7.59
C TYR A 22 -8.33 1.86 6.26
N ILE A 23 -7.44 2.74 5.79
CA ILE A 23 -7.58 3.39 4.48
C ILE A 23 -7.61 2.35 3.36
N GLU A 24 -6.67 1.39 3.36
CA GLU A 24 -6.57 0.33 2.34
C GLU A 24 -7.82 -0.55 2.29
N SER A 25 -8.39 -0.86 3.46
CA SER A 25 -9.60 -1.69 3.55
C SER A 25 -10.88 -0.97 3.11
N ASN A 26 -10.83 0.37 2.95
CA ASN A 26 -12.00 1.21 2.71
C ASN A 26 -11.83 2.15 1.50
N LEU A 27 -10.94 1.82 0.55
CA LEU A 27 -10.63 2.66 -0.63
C LEU A 27 -11.84 2.95 -1.54
N ASP A 28 -12.87 2.10 -1.52
CA ASP A 28 -14.08 2.26 -2.33
C ASP A 28 -15.12 3.21 -1.71
N SER A 29 -14.85 3.75 -0.51
CA SER A 29 -15.79 4.56 0.25
C SER A 29 -15.30 6.00 0.45
N ASP A 30 -16.25 6.92 0.70
CA ASP A 30 -15.98 8.32 1.03
C ASP A 30 -15.35 8.44 2.43
N LEU A 31 -14.03 8.28 2.49
CA LEU A 31 -13.24 8.33 3.72
C LEU A 31 -12.97 9.79 4.13
N THR A 32 -13.31 10.14 5.37
CA THR A 32 -12.98 11.45 5.97
C THR A 32 -11.72 11.38 6.84
N ILE A 33 -10.96 12.47 6.92
CA ILE A 33 -9.79 12.55 7.83
C ILE A 33 -10.21 12.30 9.28
N GLU A 34 -11.42 12.74 9.66
CA GLU A 34 -11.92 12.63 11.02
C GLU A 34 -12.11 11.17 11.45
N GLU A 35 -12.58 10.31 10.54
CA GLU A 35 -12.70 8.88 10.79
C GLU A 35 -11.34 8.22 10.97
N ILE A 36 -10.38 8.56 10.12
CA ILE A 36 -9.03 7.99 10.18
C ILE A 36 -8.29 8.48 11.44
N ALA A 37 -8.48 9.74 11.81
CA ALA A 37 -7.93 10.29 13.05
C ALA A 37 -8.50 9.58 14.29
N LYS A 38 -9.81 9.24 14.29
CA LYS A 38 -10.45 8.42 15.33
C LYS A 38 -9.82 7.04 15.42
N VAL A 39 -9.60 6.36 14.28
CA VAL A 39 -8.93 5.04 14.24
C VAL A 39 -7.50 5.12 14.81
N ALA A 40 -6.74 6.16 14.44
CA ALA A 40 -5.41 6.43 14.97
C ALA A 40 -5.39 6.95 16.42
N CYS A 41 -6.55 7.07 17.08
CA CYS A 41 -6.72 7.60 18.44
C CYS A 41 -6.08 8.99 18.62
N CYS A 42 -6.26 9.89 17.65
CA CYS A 42 -5.69 11.24 17.69
C CYS A 42 -6.66 12.29 17.15
N SER A 43 -6.36 13.58 17.39
CA SER A 43 -7.15 14.68 16.83
C SER A 43 -6.86 14.85 15.33
N LYS A 44 -7.85 15.36 14.58
CA LYS A 44 -7.73 15.70 13.14
C LYS A 44 -6.44 16.49 12.84
N TYR A 45 -6.15 17.51 13.66
CA TYR A 45 -4.98 18.37 13.49
C TYR A 45 -3.66 17.63 13.75
N HIS A 46 -3.61 16.78 14.78
CA HIS A 46 -2.41 16.01 15.08
C HIS A 46 -2.13 14.99 13.98
N PHE A 47 -3.17 14.28 13.52
CA PHE A 47 -3.08 13.36 12.40
C PHE A 47 -2.54 14.05 11.15
N HIS A 48 -3.11 15.20 10.77
CA HIS A 48 -2.67 15.95 9.58
C HIS A 48 -1.18 16.34 9.65
N ARG A 49 -0.73 16.88 10.79
CA ARG A 49 0.69 17.27 10.96
C ARG A 49 1.62 16.09 10.84
N MET A 50 1.23 14.97 11.44
CA MET A 50 2.10 13.81 11.52
C MET A 50 2.10 13.00 10.21
N PHE A 51 0.95 12.90 9.54
CA PHE A 51 0.84 12.33 8.20
C PHE A 51 1.67 13.11 7.17
N PHE A 52 1.60 14.45 7.19
CA PHE A 52 2.44 15.27 6.32
C PHE A 52 3.93 15.14 6.66
N ALA A 53 4.29 15.05 7.95
CA ALA A 53 5.68 14.86 8.35
C ALA A 53 6.26 13.55 7.81
N THR A 54 5.49 12.46 7.83
CA THR A 54 5.90 11.12 7.38
C THR A 54 5.85 10.98 5.86
N PHE A 55 4.72 11.30 5.22
CA PHE A 55 4.48 11.00 3.80
C PHE A 55 4.76 12.17 2.85
N LYS A 56 4.98 13.38 3.38
CA LYS A 56 5.17 14.61 2.59
C LYS A 56 4.00 14.92 1.63
N VAL A 57 2.86 14.28 1.83
CA VAL A 57 1.61 14.54 1.10
C VAL A 57 0.57 15.14 2.02
N THR A 58 -0.20 16.10 1.51
CA THR A 58 -1.25 16.77 2.27
C THR A 58 -2.49 15.89 2.31
N CYS A 59 -2.99 15.65 3.51
CA CYS A 59 -4.23 14.92 3.72
C CYS A 59 -5.39 15.91 3.49
N THR A 60 -6.18 15.73 2.42
CA THR A 60 -7.37 16.55 2.16
C THR A 60 -8.59 16.00 2.89
N ASP A 61 -9.59 16.83 3.21
CA ASP A 61 -10.74 16.45 4.05
C ASP A 61 -11.43 15.14 3.63
N LYS A 62 -11.38 14.82 2.33
CA LYS A 62 -11.76 13.53 1.77
C LYS A 62 -10.54 12.82 1.17
N PHE A 63 -10.46 11.52 1.40
CA PHE A 63 -9.56 10.62 0.69
C PHE A 63 -10.17 10.22 -0.65
N GLY A 64 -9.39 10.34 -1.72
CA GLY A 64 -9.84 10.09 -3.09
C GLY A 64 -9.54 11.26 -4.04
N TYR A 65 -9.79 11.03 -5.33
CA TYR A 65 -9.56 12.05 -6.35
C TYR A 65 -10.80 12.93 -6.51
N LYS A 66 -10.64 14.25 -6.34
CA LYS A 66 -11.72 15.23 -6.54
C LYS A 66 -12.35 15.21 -7.94
N SER A 67 -11.61 14.71 -8.94
CA SER A 67 -12.09 14.57 -10.31
C SER A 67 -11.38 13.43 -11.05
N PRO A 68 -12.00 12.87 -12.11
CA PRO A 68 -11.34 11.91 -13.00
C PRO A 68 -10.04 12.45 -13.62
N ASN A 69 -9.97 13.77 -13.84
CA ASN A 69 -8.76 14.43 -14.34
C ASN A 69 -7.63 14.46 -13.32
N ALA A 70 -7.94 14.59 -12.03
CA ALA A 70 -6.93 14.50 -10.96
C ALA A 70 -6.34 13.08 -10.90
N PHE A 71 -7.18 12.05 -10.99
CA PHE A 71 -6.73 10.66 -11.11
C PHE A 71 -5.85 10.46 -12.34
N THR A 72 -6.30 10.91 -13.51
CA THR A 72 -5.56 10.72 -14.77
C THR A 72 -4.17 11.37 -14.71
N ARG A 73 -4.06 12.55 -14.10
CA ARG A 73 -2.77 13.23 -13.92
C ARG A 73 -1.85 12.47 -12.97
N ALA A 74 -2.34 12.09 -11.79
CA ALA A 74 -1.56 11.33 -10.81
C ALA A 74 -1.14 9.95 -11.35
N TYR A 75 -2.06 9.24 -12.02
CA TYR A 75 -1.77 7.95 -12.63
C TYR A 75 -0.67 8.06 -13.69
N ARG A 76 -0.72 9.09 -14.53
CA ARG A 76 0.32 9.34 -15.54
C ARG A 76 1.66 9.74 -14.93
N ASP A 77 1.66 10.51 -13.85
CA ASP A 77 2.87 10.90 -13.13
C ASP A 77 3.59 9.68 -12.53
N ILE A 78 2.79 8.76 -11.97
CA ILE A 78 3.25 7.54 -11.30
C ILE A 78 3.66 6.45 -12.31
N HIS A 79 2.83 6.16 -13.31
CA HIS A 79 3.03 5.04 -14.24
C HIS A 79 3.59 5.44 -15.61
N GLY A 80 3.73 6.74 -15.90
CA GLY A 80 4.20 7.25 -17.19
C GLY A 80 3.20 7.13 -18.35
N ILE A 81 2.08 6.40 -18.16
CA ILE A 81 1.07 6.15 -19.19
C ILE A 81 -0.33 6.59 -18.76
N ASN A 82 -1.25 6.77 -19.71
CA ASN A 82 -2.64 7.09 -19.41
C ASN A 82 -3.41 5.82 -18.93
N PRO A 83 -4.35 5.94 -17.96
CA PRO A 83 -5.22 4.84 -17.54
C PRO A 83 -5.87 4.04 -18.68
N SER A 84 -6.24 4.69 -19.80
CA SER A 84 -6.82 3.97 -20.95
C SER A 84 -5.83 3.02 -21.61
N ASN A 85 -4.55 3.42 -21.71
CA ASN A 85 -3.50 2.60 -22.33
C ASN A 85 -3.09 1.46 -21.40
N ALA A 86 -3.17 1.65 -20.08
CA ALA A 86 -2.91 0.61 -19.10
C ALA A 86 -3.85 -0.60 -19.23
N ARG A 87 -5.06 -0.42 -19.77
CA ARG A 87 -6.02 -1.52 -20.01
C ARG A 87 -5.67 -2.36 -21.24
N ILE A 88 -4.82 -1.85 -22.14
CA ILE A 88 -4.40 -2.54 -23.35
C ILE A 88 -3.27 -3.51 -22.98
N GLU A 89 -3.43 -4.78 -23.35
CA GLU A 89 -2.42 -5.82 -23.10
C GLU A 89 -1.06 -5.44 -23.70
N GLY A 90 0.02 -5.75 -22.98
CA GLY A 90 1.40 -5.56 -23.45
C GLY A 90 2.16 -4.36 -22.86
N ASN A 91 1.50 -3.49 -22.11
CA ASN A 91 2.14 -2.40 -21.38
C ASN A 91 2.67 -2.87 -20.01
N SER A 92 3.89 -2.46 -19.66
CA SER A 92 4.47 -2.69 -18.33
C SER A 92 3.92 -1.64 -17.37
N LEU A 93 3.35 -2.07 -16.25
CA LEU A 93 2.87 -1.20 -15.18
C LEU A 93 3.81 -1.32 -13.98
N SER A 94 4.09 -0.20 -13.32
CA SER A 94 4.82 -0.21 -12.04
C SER A 94 3.89 -0.72 -10.94
N SER A 95 4.32 -1.72 -10.14
CA SER A 95 3.54 -2.16 -8.97
C SER A 95 4.03 -1.37 -7.78
N TYR A 96 3.15 -0.61 -7.17
CA TYR A 96 3.45 0.01 -5.89
C TYR A 96 3.13 -0.99 -4.80
N LYS A 97 4.10 -1.18 -3.90
CA LYS A 97 3.89 -1.93 -2.67
C LYS A 97 2.90 -1.16 -1.79
N ARG A 98 2.26 -1.88 -0.88
CA ARG A 98 1.47 -1.29 0.22
C ARG A 98 2.28 -0.18 0.88
N VAL A 99 1.60 0.88 1.28
CA VAL A 99 2.25 2.00 1.96
C VAL A 99 2.72 1.51 3.32
N CYS A 100 4.00 1.18 3.44
CA CYS A 100 4.61 0.90 4.73
C CYS A 100 5.23 2.21 5.24
N PRO A 101 4.81 2.74 6.40
CA PRO A 101 5.60 3.70 7.14
C PRO A 101 7.04 3.18 7.27
N PRO A 102 8.05 4.06 7.20
CA PRO A 102 9.43 3.65 7.36
C PRO A 102 9.64 3.19 8.82
N GLU A 103 9.40 1.90 9.09
CA GLU A 103 9.79 1.27 10.35
C GLU A 103 11.23 0.76 10.33
N ASP A 104 11.86 0.71 9.16
CA ASP A 104 13.29 0.71 8.96
C ASP A 104 13.54 1.02 7.48
N ASN A 105 14.67 1.64 7.16
CA ASN A 105 15.09 2.09 5.82
C ASN A 105 15.35 0.95 4.80
N LYS A 106 14.44 -0.03 4.70
CA LYS A 106 14.46 -1.07 3.67
C LYS A 106 13.16 -1.03 2.89
N ALA A 107 12.84 0.14 2.31
CA ALA A 107 11.87 0.21 1.24
C ALA A 107 12.42 -0.63 0.07
N GLY A 108 11.99 -1.89 -0.04
CA GLY A 108 12.48 -2.78 -1.08
C GLY A 108 12.11 -2.23 -2.45
N GLU A 109 13.02 -2.35 -3.41
CA GLU A 109 12.88 -1.84 -4.79
C GLU A 109 11.54 -2.20 -5.43
N CYS A 110 11.04 -1.29 -6.28
CA CYS A 110 9.82 -1.50 -7.07
C CYS A 110 9.96 -2.74 -7.96
N MET A 111 8.95 -3.61 -7.95
CA MET A 111 8.93 -4.78 -8.81
C MET A 111 8.40 -4.39 -10.18
N ASN A 112 9.26 -4.45 -11.20
CA ASN A 112 8.82 -4.33 -12.59
C ASN A 112 8.04 -5.59 -12.97
N TYR A 113 6.75 -5.46 -13.24
CA TYR A 113 5.90 -6.55 -13.69
C TYR A 113 5.25 -6.22 -15.04
N LYS A 114 5.00 -7.27 -15.81
CA LYS A 114 4.27 -7.19 -17.08
C LYS A 114 3.21 -8.28 -17.08
N ILE A 115 1.96 -7.91 -17.33
CA ILE A 115 0.90 -8.89 -17.55
C ILE A 115 1.12 -9.43 -18.96
N ILE A 116 1.44 -10.72 -19.06
CA ILE A 116 1.64 -11.42 -20.32
C ILE A 116 0.67 -12.60 -20.40
N LYS A 117 0.05 -12.78 -21.57
CA LYS A 117 -0.67 -14.01 -21.90
C LYS A 117 0.36 -15.04 -22.34
N VAL A 118 0.59 -16.04 -21.52
CA VAL A 118 1.55 -17.12 -21.82
C VAL A 118 0.84 -18.15 -22.72
N PRO A 119 1.35 -18.44 -23.92
CA PRO A 119 0.80 -19.49 -24.79
C PRO A 119 1.04 -20.88 -24.16
N GLU A 120 0.26 -21.89 -24.56
CA GLU A 120 0.48 -23.26 -24.11
C GLU A 120 1.90 -23.74 -24.48
N PHE A 121 2.60 -24.34 -23.53
CA PHE A 121 3.95 -24.88 -23.74
C PHE A 121 4.14 -26.19 -22.99
N ASN A 122 4.98 -27.06 -23.53
CA ASN A 122 5.33 -28.34 -22.91
C ASN A 122 6.48 -28.14 -21.93
N LEU A 123 6.33 -28.65 -20.71
CA LEU A 123 7.35 -28.62 -19.66
C LEU A 123 7.82 -30.04 -19.34
N ILE A 124 9.12 -30.29 -19.37
CA ILE A 124 9.74 -31.52 -18.85
C ILE A 124 10.55 -31.15 -17.62
N GLY A 125 10.29 -31.80 -16.48
CA GLY A 125 10.99 -31.46 -15.24
C GLY A 125 10.84 -32.53 -14.16
N LYS A 126 11.71 -32.44 -13.14
CA LYS A 126 11.61 -33.21 -11.91
C LYS A 126 10.88 -32.37 -10.86
N SER A 127 9.79 -32.90 -10.31
CA SER A 127 9.08 -32.27 -9.20
C SER A 127 9.61 -32.80 -7.87
N LYS A 128 9.66 -31.92 -6.86
CA LYS A 128 9.96 -32.30 -5.47
C LYS A 128 9.03 -31.50 -4.56
N ASN A 129 8.41 -32.19 -3.61
CA ASN A 129 7.59 -31.56 -2.60
C ASN A 129 8.47 -30.96 -1.51
N PHE A 130 8.14 -29.75 -1.08
CA PHE A 130 8.81 -29.05 0.00
C PHE A 130 7.81 -28.61 1.05
N GLU A 131 8.20 -28.67 2.32
CA GLU A 131 7.38 -28.20 3.42
C GLU A 131 7.55 -26.69 3.58
N PHE A 132 6.46 -25.92 3.49
CA PHE A 132 6.49 -24.45 3.50
C PHE A 132 7.23 -23.85 4.71
N LYS A 133 7.14 -24.50 5.87
CA LYS A 133 7.85 -24.10 7.10
C LYS A 133 9.38 -24.12 6.95
N SER A 134 9.91 -25.05 6.15
CA SER A 134 11.35 -25.14 5.88
C SER A 134 11.88 -23.96 5.06
N LEU A 135 11.06 -23.40 4.17
CA LEU A 135 11.42 -22.26 3.33
C LEU A 135 11.50 -20.96 4.14
N LEU A 136 10.54 -20.71 5.04
CA LEU A 136 10.53 -19.50 5.87
C LEU A 136 11.75 -19.40 6.80
N LYS A 137 12.26 -20.53 7.28
CA LYS A 137 13.44 -20.57 8.15
C LYS A 137 14.72 -20.08 7.44
N ALA A 138 14.83 -20.31 6.14
CA ALA A 138 15.98 -19.85 5.33
C ALA A 138 15.99 -18.33 5.10
N TYR A 139 14.82 -17.68 5.18
CA TYR A 139 14.68 -16.22 5.01
C TYR A 139 14.77 -15.43 6.33
N SER A 140 14.65 -16.11 7.48
CA SER A 140 14.68 -15.45 8.80
C SER A 140 16.08 -15.30 9.40
N THR A 141 17.11 -15.86 8.77
CA THR A 141 18.53 -15.69 9.14
C THR A 141 19.20 -14.66 8.24
N LYS A 142 18.84 -13.39 8.40
CA LYS A 142 19.66 -12.22 8.06
C LYS A 142 19.33 -11.06 8.99
#